data_AF-A0A317JIZ6-F1
#
_entry.id   AF-A0A317JIZ6-F1
#
_cell.length_a   1.000
_cell.length_b   1.000
_cell.length_c   1.000
_cell.angle_alpha   90.00
_cell.angle_beta   90.00
_cell.angle_gamma   90.00
#
_symmetry.space_group_name_H-M   'P 1'
#
loop_
_entity.id
_entity.type
_entity.pdbx_description
1 polymer ?
#
loop_
_entity_poly.entity_id
_entity_poly.type
_entity_poly.pdbx_seq_one_letter_code
_entity_poly.pdbx_strand_id
1 'polypeptide(L)'
;MNGLFYEPERHEIWDFVGGLKDLGDRKLRAIGRAVDRFSEDHLRILRAYRFRAQLGFAWDEELAQALSQQSALLTSVSRERVRDELLRLFTAPFRDQVVPHLVKWDVLATLFPGSDWTVDTYSRWTSIHQELALFELGRWFVRSMPQASLPDFLRHLKLSRRQVQAALAALTPWFDLHNLQKPSLGEIVDRLWDEDFRAGFLEARTTQWVNSAAGTVQRLNEAWALYQKWGPPKPDPWVKAGDLPFLQGPSLGEALRQGYWRQLEGHFQNRDEVVAWIRQNFTARAPSAG
;
A
#
# COMPACT_ATOMS: atom_id res chain seq x y z
N MET A 1 18.68 -12.48 23.92
CA MET A 1 18.11 -13.64 23.16
C MET A 1 19.06 -14.26 22.14
N ASN A 2 19.55 -13.55 21.11
CA ASN A 2 20.41 -14.17 20.06
C ASN A 2 21.86 -14.50 20.49
N GLY A 3 22.11 -14.65 21.79
CA GLY A 3 23.42 -15.01 22.36
C GLY A 3 23.42 -16.36 23.06
N LEU A 4 22.39 -17.18 22.81
CA LEU A 4 22.29 -18.55 23.31
C LEU A 4 23.01 -19.50 22.35
N PHE A 5 23.70 -20.49 22.91
CA PHE A 5 24.33 -21.56 22.16
C PHE A 5 23.64 -22.89 22.50
N TYR A 6 23.47 -23.76 21.51
CA TYR A 6 22.91 -25.09 21.71
C TYR A 6 23.97 -26.13 21.38
N GLU A 7 24.22 -27.05 22.31
CA GLU A 7 25.12 -28.19 22.15
C GLU A 7 24.30 -29.43 21.75
N PRO A 8 24.33 -29.85 20.47
CA PRO A 8 23.46 -30.92 19.97
C PRO A 8 23.73 -32.27 20.61
N GLU A 9 24.98 -32.58 20.99
CA GLU A 9 25.33 -33.90 21.54
C GLU A 9 24.85 -34.06 22.98
N ARG A 10 24.82 -32.97 23.75
CA ARG A 10 24.38 -32.96 25.15
C ARG A 10 22.93 -32.52 25.32
N HIS A 11 22.30 -32.03 24.25
CA HIS A 11 20.98 -31.40 24.30
C HIS A 11 20.91 -30.24 25.31
N GLU A 12 22.02 -29.51 25.48
CA GLU A 12 22.15 -28.43 26.46
C GLU A 12 22.09 -27.06 25.80
N ILE A 13 21.51 -26.09 26.49
CA ILE A 13 21.56 -24.68 26.10
C ILE A 13 22.55 -23.97 27.02
N TRP A 14 23.56 -23.35 26.42
CA TRP A 14 24.50 -22.50 27.14
C TRP A 14 24.06 -21.04 27.03
N ASP A 15 23.84 -20.44 28.19
CA ASP A 15 23.40 -19.06 28.33
C ASP A 15 24.41 -18.23 29.12
N PHE A 16 25.25 -17.49 28.40
CA PHE A 16 26.25 -16.60 28.98
C PHE A 16 25.74 -15.17 29.18
N VAL A 17 24.52 -14.88 28.74
CA VAL A 17 24.02 -13.49 28.61
C VAL A 17 22.65 -13.28 29.24
N GLY A 18 22.10 -14.29 29.94
CA GLY A 18 20.75 -14.26 30.50
C GLY A 18 19.64 -14.32 29.45
N GLY A 19 19.93 -14.84 28.26
CA GLY A 19 19.00 -14.92 27.15
C GLY A 19 17.78 -15.83 27.41
N LEU A 20 17.91 -16.87 28.23
CA LEU A 20 16.80 -17.74 28.62
C LEU A 20 15.81 -17.02 29.53
N LYS A 21 16.33 -16.20 30.45
CA LYS A 21 15.49 -15.34 31.29
C LYS A 21 14.75 -14.30 30.44
N ASP A 22 15.43 -13.63 29.52
CA ASP A 22 14.82 -12.66 28.63
C ASP A 22 13.72 -13.29 27.74
N LEU A 23 13.91 -14.54 27.30
CA LEU A 23 12.88 -15.31 26.59
C LEU A 23 11.65 -15.56 27.47
N GLY A 24 11.85 -15.99 28.71
CA GLY A 24 10.77 -16.19 29.68
C GLY A 24 10.02 -14.90 30.01
N ASP A 25 10.74 -13.80 30.18
CA ASP A 25 10.20 -12.47 30.48
C ASP A 25 9.60 -11.77 29.23
N ARG A 26 9.75 -12.36 28.04
CA ARG A 26 9.40 -11.76 26.74
C ARG A 26 9.99 -10.35 26.54
N LYS A 27 11.28 -10.21 26.87
CA LYS A 27 12.04 -8.96 26.79
C LYS A 27 13.13 -9.01 25.73
N LEU A 28 13.28 -7.89 25.03
CA LEU A 28 14.39 -7.61 24.13
C LEU A 28 15.39 -6.74 24.86
N ARG A 29 16.61 -7.25 25.02
CA ARG A 29 17.75 -6.58 25.63
C ARG A 29 18.99 -6.70 24.75
N ALA A 30 19.83 -5.67 24.74
CA ALA A 30 21.15 -5.72 24.11
C ALA A 30 22.14 -6.56 24.93
N ILE A 31 23.06 -7.25 24.26
CA ILE A 31 24.18 -7.89 24.96
C ILE A 31 25.21 -6.79 25.23
N GLY A 32 25.38 -6.42 26.50
CA GLY A 32 26.12 -5.20 26.89
C GLY A 32 25.27 -3.94 26.75
N ARG A 33 25.90 -2.77 26.70
CA ARG A 33 25.20 -1.48 26.60
C ARG A 33 24.66 -1.24 25.19
N ALA A 34 23.37 -0.95 25.06
CA ALA A 34 22.70 -0.76 23.78
C ALA A 34 23.36 0.33 22.90
N VAL A 35 23.77 1.44 23.52
CA VAL A 35 24.45 2.55 22.81
C VAL A 35 25.74 2.08 22.15
N ASP A 36 26.60 1.38 22.89
CA ASP A 36 27.89 0.87 22.37
C ASP A 36 27.63 -0.11 21.22
N ARG A 37 26.62 -0.98 21.38
CA ARG A 37 26.23 -1.91 20.33
C ARG A 37 25.71 -1.20 19.09
N PHE A 38 25.01 -0.08 19.22
CA PHE A 38 24.56 0.70 18.06
C PHE A 38 25.75 1.34 17.35
N SER A 39 26.71 1.94 18.06
CA SER A 39 27.91 2.53 17.47
C SER A 39 28.75 1.54 16.65
N GLU A 40 28.76 0.24 17.01
CA GLU A 40 29.42 -0.79 16.20
C GLU A 40 28.72 -1.07 14.85
N ASP A 41 27.38 -1.07 14.84
CA ASP A 41 26.56 -1.28 13.64
C ASP A 41 25.21 -0.62 13.82
N HIS A 42 25.05 0.58 13.23
CA HIS A 42 23.84 1.38 13.36
C HIS A 42 22.58 0.65 12.86
N LEU A 43 22.70 -0.39 12.00
CA LEU A 43 21.56 -1.21 11.58
C LEU A 43 20.89 -1.94 12.76
N ARG A 44 21.60 -2.17 13.87
CA ARG A 44 21.05 -2.82 15.07
C ARG A 44 19.85 -2.06 15.66
N ILE A 45 19.76 -0.76 15.43
CA ILE A 45 18.59 0.06 15.77
C ILE A 45 17.35 -0.47 15.04
N LEU A 46 17.40 -0.57 13.70
CA LEU A 46 16.28 -1.11 12.90
C LEU A 46 16.00 -2.58 13.22
N ARG A 47 17.03 -3.38 13.52
CA ARG A 47 16.85 -4.78 13.95
C ARG A 47 16.09 -4.88 15.26
N ALA A 48 16.30 -3.99 16.23
CA ALA A 48 15.57 -4.00 17.49
C ALA A 48 14.08 -3.70 17.28
N TYR A 49 13.74 -2.77 16.38
CA TYR A 49 12.36 -2.53 15.95
C TYR A 49 11.76 -3.75 15.25
N ARG A 50 12.49 -4.34 14.29
CA ARG A 50 12.05 -5.54 13.58
C ARG A 50 11.82 -6.71 14.53
N PHE A 51 12.71 -6.96 15.49
CA PHE A 51 12.54 -8.06 16.44
C PHE A 51 11.32 -7.87 17.33
N ARG A 52 11.01 -6.64 17.75
CA ARG A 52 9.75 -6.35 18.45
C ARG A 52 8.54 -6.63 17.56
N ALA A 53 8.58 -6.20 16.30
CA ALA A 53 7.50 -6.45 15.35
C ALA A 53 7.33 -7.96 15.07
N GLN A 54 8.41 -8.73 15.06
CA GLN A 54 8.39 -10.17 14.78
C GLN A 54 7.92 -11.01 15.98
N LEU A 55 8.40 -10.69 17.18
CA LEU A 55 8.20 -11.52 18.37
C LEU A 55 7.10 -10.99 19.30
N GLY A 56 6.75 -9.72 19.21
CA GLY A 56 5.81 -9.07 20.13
C GLY A 56 6.37 -8.96 21.55
N PHE A 57 7.69 -8.83 21.69
CA PHE A 57 8.39 -8.73 22.97
C PHE A 57 8.60 -7.25 23.33
N ALA A 58 8.58 -6.91 24.61
CA ALA A 58 8.87 -5.54 25.05
C ALA A 58 10.37 -5.25 24.99
N TRP A 59 10.78 -4.03 24.66
CA TRP A 59 12.16 -3.61 24.93
C TRP A 59 12.34 -3.42 26.44
N ASP A 60 13.52 -3.74 26.95
CA ASP A 60 13.89 -3.27 28.27
C ASP A 60 14.18 -1.76 28.25
N GLU A 61 14.21 -1.15 29.44
CA GLU A 61 14.25 0.30 29.60
C GLU A 61 15.50 0.92 28.96
N GLU A 62 16.66 0.29 29.14
CA GLU A 62 17.93 0.73 28.58
C GLU A 62 17.91 0.69 27.04
N LEU A 63 17.41 -0.40 26.45
CA LEU A 63 17.27 -0.50 24.99
C LEU A 63 16.26 0.52 24.45
N ALA A 64 15.11 0.70 25.11
CA ALA A 64 14.10 1.67 24.70
C ALA A 64 14.64 3.11 24.73
N GLN A 65 15.38 3.46 25.78
CA GLN A 65 16.02 4.77 25.89
C GLN A 65 17.04 5.00 24.76
N ALA A 66 17.91 4.02 24.52
CA ALA A 66 18.90 4.10 23.45
C ALA A 66 18.24 4.24 22.06
N LEU A 67 17.16 3.50 21.80
CA LEU A 67 16.42 3.58 20.54
C LEU A 67 15.81 4.96 20.30
N SER A 68 15.32 5.61 21.36
CA SER A 68 14.71 6.94 21.27
C SER A 68 15.72 8.06 20.97
N GLN A 69 17.00 7.87 21.32
CA GLN A 69 18.04 8.90 21.22
C GLN A 69 18.93 8.74 19.99
N GLN A 70 19.05 7.51 19.46
CA GLN A 70 20.07 7.17 18.47
C GLN A 70 19.53 7.03 17.03
N SER A 71 18.28 7.38 16.78
CA SER A 71 17.64 7.26 15.45
C SER A 71 18.45 7.96 14.35
N ALA A 72 19.07 9.11 14.65
CA ALA A 72 19.94 9.87 13.75
C ALA A 72 21.12 9.05 13.16
N LEU A 73 21.62 8.05 13.89
CA LEU A 73 22.72 7.19 13.42
C LEU A 73 22.34 6.36 12.18
N LEU A 74 21.04 6.17 11.92
CA LEU A 74 20.54 5.44 10.76
C LEU A 74 20.87 6.14 9.43
N THR A 75 21.20 7.43 9.45
CA THR A 75 21.61 8.18 8.24
C THR A 75 22.87 7.63 7.60
N SER A 76 23.76 6.98 8.36
CA SER A 76 24.99 6.39 7.84
C SER A 76 24.83 4.94 7.36
N VAL A 77 23.65 4.34 7.51
CA VAL A 77 23.38 2.97 7.09
C VAL A 77 23.04 2.96 5.60
N SER A 78 23.55 1.96 4.87
CA SER A 78 23.21 1.82 3.45
C SER A 78 21.71 1.62 3.26
N ARG A 79 21.16 2.25 2.22
CA ARG A 79 19.72 2.24 1.93
C ARG A 79 19.18 0.85 1.67
N GLU A 80 19.98 -0.05 1.10
CA GLU A 80 19.62 -1.46 0.88
C GLU A 80 19.41 -2.19 2.22
N ARG A 81 20.30 -1.99 3.19
CA ARG A 81 20.19 -2.61 4.51
C ARG A 81 19.00 -2.04 5.28
N VAL A 82 18.75 -0.73 5.18
CA VAL A 82 17.54 -0.09 5.73
C VAL A 82 16.29 -0.71 5.12
N ARG A 83 16.22 -0.78 3.79
CA ARG A 83 15.10 -1.36 3.07
C ARG A 83 14.81 -2.78 3.55
N ASP A 84 15.83 -3.64 3.62
CA ASP A 84 15.64 -5.05 3.96
C ASP A 84 15.10 -5.22 5.39
N GLU A 85 15.53 -4.39 6.34
CA GLU A 85 14.96 -4.40 7.71
C GLU A 85 13.54 -3.85 7.75
N LEU A 86 13.25 -2.75 7.05
CA LEU A 86 11.90 -2.18 6.99
C LEU A 86 10.90 -3.16 6.35
N LEU A 87 11.27 -3.81 5.24
CA LEU A 87 10.41 -4.80 4.58
C LEU A 87 10.02 -5.94 5.53
N ARG A 88 10.98 -6.43 6.32
CA ARG A 88 10.73 -7.49 7.31
C ARG A 88 9.95 -6.97 8.52
N LEU A 89 10.14 -5.72 8.91
CA LEU A 89 9.40 -5.09 10.00
C LEU A 89 7.92 -4.94 9.64
N PHE A 90 7.62 -4.39 8.47
CA PHE A 90 6.24 -4.11 8.06
C PHE A 90 5.44 -5.36 7.65
N THR A 91 6.10 -6.48 7.38
CA THR A 91 5.43 -7.79 7.18
C THR A 91 5.24 -8.57 8.47
N ALA A 92 5.83 -8.12 9.58
CA ALA A 92 5.78 -8.86 10.83
C ALA A 92 4.41 -8.73 11.54
N PRO A 93 4.01 -9.72 12.35
CA PRO A 93 2.67 -9.78 12.96
C PRO A 93 2.39 -8.71 14.02
N PHE A 94 3.41 -8.22 14.73
CA PHE A 94 3.27 -7.21 15.80
C PHE A 94 3.79 -5.83 15.38
N ARG A 95 3.87 -5.57 14.08
CA ARG A 95 4.24 -4.28 13.48
C ARG A 95 3.48 -3.10 14.10
N ASP A 96 2.22 -3.29 14.49
CA ASP A 96 1.41 -2.21 15.01
C ASP A 96 1.89 -1.67 16.36
N GLN A 97 2.59 -2.51 17.13
CA GLN A 97 3.21 -2.10 18.39
C GLN A 97 4.47 -1.27 18.17
N VAL A 98 5.04 -1.30 16.96
CA VAL A 98 6.33 -0.70 16.62
C VAL A 98 6.16 0.63 15.91
N VAL A 99 5.19 0.75 15.00
CA VAL A 99 5.01 1.97 14.20
C VAL A 99 4.84 3.26 15.02
N PRO A 100 4.08 3.29 16.13
CA PRO A 100 4.00 4.49 16.97
C PRO A 100 5.38 4.97 17.46
N HIS A 101 6.30 4.04 17.73
CA HIS A 101 7.66 4.36 18.16
C HIS A 101 8.53 4.85 17.00
N LEU A 102 8.38 4.28 15.80
CA LEU A 102 9.09 4.74 14.62
C LEU A 102 8.77 6.21 14.29
N VAL A 103 7.52 6.62 14.54
CA VAL A 103 7.07 8.00 14.37
C VAL A 103 7.54 8.87 15.53
N LYS A 104 7.19 8.48 16.77
CA LYS A 104 7.48 9.25 18.00
C LYS A 104 8.96 9.53 18.21
N TRP A 105 9.84 8.64 17.75
CA TRP A 105 11.30 8.74 17.93
C TRP A 105 12.02 9.15 16.64
N ASP A 106 11.31 9.77 15.70
CA ASP A 106 11.83 10.38 14.47
C ASP A 106 12.64 9.42 13.58
N VAL A 107 12.45 8.10 13.72
CA VAL A 107 13.14 7.11 12.88
C VAL A 107 12.75 7.32 11.42
N LEU A 108 11.47 7.55 11.17
CA LEU A 108 10.92 7.70 9.83
C LEU A 108 11.28 9.05 9.21
N ALA A 109 11.24 10.12 10.00
CA ALA A 109 11.70 11.44 9.59
C ALA A 109 13.21 11.44 9.26
N THR A 110 14.01 10.71 10.04
CA THR A 110 15.45 10.55 9.79
C THR A 110 15.72 9.79 8.49
N LEU A 111 15.02 8.68 8.26
CA LEU A 111 15.22 7.87 7.07
C LEU A 111 14.67 8.54 5.80
N PHE A 112 13.57 9.28 5.93
CA PHE A 112 12.80 9.88 4.84
C PHE A 112 12.41 11.34 5.20
N PRO A 113 13.35 12.28 5.08
CA PRO A 113 13.10 13.69 5.39
C PRO A 113 12.09 14.30 4.41
N GLY A 114 11.33 15.30 4.88
CA GLY A 114 10.36 16.03 4.06
C GLY A 114 8.95 15.43 3.99
N SER A 115 8.64 14.46 4.86
CA SER A 115 7.31 13.83 4.97
C SER A 115 6.69 14.10 6.33
N ASP A 116 5.36 14.29 6.37
CA ASP A 116 4.61 14.47 7.61
C ASP A 116 4.17 13.09 8.15
N TRP A 117 4.98 12.53 9.05
CA TRP A 117 4.75 11.21 9.62
C TRP A 117 3.87 11.29 10.87
N THR A 118 2.67 10.69 10.82
CA THR A 118 1.75 10.66 11.97
C THR A 118 1.28 9.25 12.31
N VAL A 119 1.01 8.99 13.60
CA VAL A 119 0.52 7.68 14.09
C VAL A 119 -0.89 7.36 13.56
N ASP A 120 -1.73 8.38 13.39
CA ASP A 120 -3.08 8.25 12.81
C ASP A 120 -3.10 7.77 11.36
N THR A 121 -1.98 7.93 10.65
CA THR A 121 -1.79 7.40 9.30
C THR A 121 -1.77 5.86 9.32
N TYR A 122 -1.44 5.24 10.45
CA TYR A 122 -1.21 3.80 10.58
C TYR A 122 -2.32 3.03 11.32
N SER A 123 -3.00 3.63 12.29
CA SER A 123 -3.87 2.92 13.27
C SER A 123 -5.20 2.35 12.74
N ARG A 124 -5.56 2.51 11.46
CA ARG A 124 -6.88 2.11 10.90
C ARG A 124 -6.88 0.83 10.05
N TRP A 125 -5.80 0.05 10.10
CA TRP A 125 -5.37 -0.79 8.97
C TRP A 125 -5.34 -2.32 9.23
N THR A 126 -5.75 -2.80 10.41
CA THR A 126 -5.46 -4.17 10.90
C THR A 126 -6.20 -5.34 10.22
N SER A 127 -6.63 -5.26 8.96
CA SER A 127 -7.46 -6.34 8.37
C SER A 127 -7.14 -6.79 6.94
N ILE A 128 -6.24 -6.16 6.20
CA ILE A 128 -6.16 -6.40 4.74
C ILE A 128 -4.71 -6.63 4.25
N HIS A 129 -4.39 -7.91 4.05
CA HIS A 129 -3.23 -8.53 3.38
C HIS A 129 -1.83 -8.41 4.01
N GLN A 130 -1.15 -9.56 4.14
CA GLN A 130 0.21 -9.72 4.71
C GLN A 130 1.31 -9.88 3.66
N GLU A 131 0.96 -10.07 2.38
CA GLU A 131 1.88 -10.68 1.40
C GLU A 131 2.73 -9.68 0.59
N LEU A 132 2.56 -8.37 0.74
CA LEU A 132 3.32 -7.39 -0.04
C LEU A 132 3.95 -6.30 0.85
N ALA A 133 5.11 -6.61 1.42
CA ALA A 133 5.94 -5.68 2.20
C ALA A 133 6.17 -4.31 1.52
N LEU A 134 6.38 -4.34 0.19
CA LEU A 134 6.60 -3.15 -0.64
C LEU A 134 5.30 -2.37 -0.88
N PHE A 135 4.16 -3.04 -0.90
CA PHE A 135 2.85 -2.42 -1.01
C PHE A 135 2.50 -1.68 0.28
N GLU A 136 2.77 -2.27 1.44
CA GLU A 136 2.50 -1.63 2.73
C GLU A 136 3.39 -0.43 3.02
N LEU A 137 4.69 -0.53 2.69
CA LEU A 137 5.54 0.65 2.64
C LEU A 137 4.93 1.67 1.67
N GLY A 138 4.77 1.29 0.39
CA GLY A 138 4.26 2.17 -0.66
C GLY A 138 2.97 2.92 -0.32
N ARG A 139 1.99 2.27 0.32
CA ARG A 139 0.70 2.86 0.73
C ARG A 139 0.84 3.86 1.85
N TRP A 140 1.67 3.56 2.85
CA TRP A 140 1.99 4.50 3.92
C TRP A 140 2.75 5.73 3.37
N PHE A 141 3.62 5.54 2.37
CA PHE A 141 4.28 6.63 1.65
C PHE A 141 3.34 7.50 0.81
N VAL A 142 2.38 6.90 0.08
CA VAL A 142 1.39 7.64 -0.72
C VAL A 142 0.55 8.59 0.15
N ARG A 143 0.36 8.26 1.43
CA ARG A 143 -0.42 9.09 2.37
C ARG A 143 0.39 10.18 3.07
N SER A 144 1.69 9.96 3.27
CA SER A 144 2.58 10.90 3.96
C SER A 144 3.43 11.78 3.02
N MET A 145 3.37 11.56 1.71
CA MET A 145 4.08 12.34 0.71
C MET A 145 3.19 12.71 -0.50
N PRO A 146 3.48 13.83 -1.19
CA PRO A 146 2.89 14.12 -2.50
C PRO A 146 3.18 13.01 -3.52
N GLN A 147 2.21 12.67 -4.39
CA GLN A 147 2.36 11.61 -5.39
C GLN A 147 3.60 11.77 -6.28
N ALA A 148 3.94 13.01 -6.63
CA ALA A 148 5.11 13.35 -7.45
C ALA A 148 6.43 12.87 -6.82
N SER A 149 6.47 12.69 -5.50
CA SER A 149 7.66 12.28 -4.76
C SER A 149 7.79 10.74 -4.63
N LEU A 150 6.78 9.95 -4.99
CA LEU A 150 6.82 8.50 -4.81
C LEU A 150 7.92 7.82 -5.65
N PRO A 151 8.10 8.13 -6.95
CA PRO A 151 9.19 7.51 -7.73
C PRO A 151 10.58 7.82 -7.16
N ASP A 152 10.79 9.03 -6.64
CA ASP A 152 12.05 9.43 -6.00
C ASP A 152 12.26 8.70 -4.67
N PHE A 153 11.18 8.52 -3.91
CA PHE A 153 11.19 7.72 -2.69
C PHE A 153 11.52 6.24 -2.97
N LEU A 154 10.85 5.60 -3.92
CA LEU A 154 11.10 4.20 -4.28
C LEU A 154 12.54 4.01 -4.81
N ARG A 155 13.08 5.03 -5.49
CA ARG A 155 14.50 5.07 -5.89
C ARG A 155 15.44 5.25 -4.71
N HIS A 156 15.07 6.02 -3.68
CA HIS A 156 15.87 6.18 -2.46
C HIS A 156 16.07 4.86 -1.70
N LEU A 157 15.14 3.91 -1.82
CA LEU A 157 15.27 2.54 -1.28
C LEU A 157 16.15 1.62 -2.14
N LYS A 158 16.74 2.13 -3.23
CA LYS A 158 17.51 1.38 -4.23
C LYS A 158 16.82 0.09 -4.68
N LEU A 159 15.52 0.19 -4.93
CA LEU A 159 14.74 -0.89 -5.51
C LEU A 159 15.17 -1.12 -6.97
N SER A 160 15.14 -2.38 -7.40
CA SER A 160 15.32 -2.69 -8.82
C SER A 160 14.21 -2.05 -9.66
N ARG A 161 14.47 -1.77 -10.94
CA ARG A 161 13.43 -1.23 -11.86
C ARG A 161 12.15 -2.07 -11.83
N ARG A 162 12.27 -3.40 -11.78
CA ARG A 162 11.14 -4.32 -11.67
C ARG A 162 10.34 -4.12 -10.37
N GLN A 163 11.01 -3.96 -9.24
CA GLN A 163 10.36 -3.71 -7.95
C GLN A 163 9.69 -2.34 -7.89
N VAL A 164 10.32 -1.30 -8.45
CA VAL A 164 9.70 0.03 -8.57
C VAL A 164 8.44 -0.05 -9.44
N GLN A 165 8.51 -0.72 -10.59
CA GLN A 165 7.36 -0.89 -11.47
C GLN A 165 6.24 -1.72 -10.82
N ALA A 166 6.58 -2.79 -10.09
CA ALA A 166 5.60 -3.59 -9.37
C ALA A 166 4.93 -2.78 -8.24
N ALA A 167 5.70 -2.01 -7.47
CA ALA A 167 5.16 -1.14 -6.44
C ALA A 167 4.28 -0.03 -7.03
N LEU A 168 4.72 0.63 -8.10
CA LEU A 168 3.91 1.62 -8.81
C LEU A 168 2.64 1.01 -9.39
N ALA A 169 2.70 -0.17 -9.99
CA ALA A 169 1.53 -0.87 -10.53
C ALA A 169 0.52 -1.21 -9.42
N ALA A 170 0.98 -1.74 -8.28
CA ALA A 170 0.12 -2.03 -7.13
C ALA A 170 -0.48 -0.75 -6.52
N LEU A 171 0.24 0.37 -6.57
CA LEU A 171 -0.23 1.67 -6.11
C LEU A 171 -0.98 2.47 -7.19
N THR A 172 -1.03 2.00 -8.43
CA THR A 172 -1.73 2.69 -9.53
C THR A 172 -3.23 2.80 -9.25
N PRO A 173 -3.92 1.74 -8.78
CA PRO A 173 -5.28 1.86 -8.28
C PRO A 173 -5.46 3.00 -7.26
N TRP A 174 -4.51 3.15 -6.34
CA TRP A 174 -4.51 4.21 -5.34
C TRP A 174 -4.36 5.60 -5.95
N PHE A 175 -3.43 5.76 -6.89
CA PHE A 175 -3.24 7.02 -7.59
C PHE A 175 -4.43 7.45 -8.41
N ASP A 176 -5.12 6.50 -9.03
CA ASP A 176 -6.37 6.77 -9.76
C ASP A 176 -7.49 7.24 -8.82
N LEU A 177 -7.52 6.74 -7.57
CA LEU A 177 -8.46 7.19 -6.54
C LEU A 177 -8.24 8.65 -6.08
N HIS A 178 -7.02 9.19 -6.24
CA HIS A 178 -6.76 10.60 -5.95
C HIS A 178 -7.23 11.55 -7.08
N ASN A 179 -7.49 11.01 -8.27
CA ASN A 179 -7.95 11.77 -9.44
C ASN A 179 -9.36 11.36 -9.89
N LEU A 180 -10.22 10.95 -8.94
CA LEU A 180 -11.57 10.45 -9.19
C LEU A 180 -12.51 11.43 -9.91
N GLN A 181 -12.13 12.69 -10.01
CA GLN A 181 -12.87 13.70 -10.78
C GLN A 181 -12.78 13.45 -12.30
N LYS A 182 -11.74 12.77 -12.79
CA LYS A 182 -11.55 12.51 -14.23
C LYS A 182 -12.30 11.28 -14.77
N PRO A 183 -12.18 10.07 -14.17
CA PRO A 183 -12.86 8.89 -14.68
C PRO A 183 -14.37 8.98 -14.43
N SER A 184 -15.17 8.39 -15.31
CA SER A 184 -16.64 8.27 -15.12
C SER A 184 -16.98 7.35 -13.92
N LEU A 185 -18.20 7.42 -13.39
CA LEU A 185 -18.62 6.49 -12.34
C LEU A 185 -18.61 5.04 -12.87
N GLY A 186 -19.02 4.85 -14.12
CA GLY A 186 -19.04 3.56 -14.79
C GLY A 186 -17.64 2.97 -14.95
N GLU A 187 -16.64 3.80 -15.26
CA GLU A 187 -15.23 3.39 -15.31
C GLU A 187 -14.70 2.95 -13.94
N ILE A 188 -15.05 3.67 -12.88
CA ILE A 188 -14.68 3.28 -11.51
C ILE A 188 -15.34 1.94 -11.15
N VAL A 189 -16.64 1.80 -11.43
CA VAL A 189 -17.42 0.59 -11.16
C VAL A 189 -16.87 -0.61 -11.93
N ASP A 190 -16.53 -0.43 -13.21
CA ASP A 190 -15.92 -1.44 -14.07
C ASP A 190 -14.63 -2.04 -13.47
N ARG A 191 -13.83 -1.20 -12.82
CA ARG A 191 -12.58 -1.60 -12.14
C ARG A 191 -12.80 -2.24 -10.77
N LEU A 192 -13.95 -2.10 -10.13
CA LEU A 192 -14.22 -2.72 -8.81
C LEU A 192 -14.33 -4.25 -8.85
N TRP A 193 -14.38 -4.86 -10.04
CA TRP A 193 -14.25 -6.32 -10.16
C TRP A 193 -12.78 -6.80 -10.13
N ASP A 194 -11.81 -5.91 -10.31
CA ASP A 194 -10.40 -6.19 -10.04
C ASP A 194 -10.15 -6.18 -8.53
N GLU A 195 -9.52 -7.24 -8.01
CA GLU A 195 -9.37 -7.45 -6.56
C GLU A 195 -8.47 -6.39 -5.92
N ASP A 196 -7.34 -6.08 -6.57
CA ASP A 196 -6.37 -5.09 -6.10
C ASP A 196 -6.99 -3.67 -6.10
N PHE A 197 -7.70 -3.31 -7.19
CA PHE A 197 -8.38 -2.04 -7.27
C PHE A 197 -9.51 -1.91 -6.23
N ARG A 198 -10.29 -2.97 -6.03
CA ARG A 198 -11.37 -2.99 -5.03
C ARG A 198 -10.82 -2.83 -3.61
N ALA A 199 -9.74 -3.51 -3.27
CA ALA A 199 -9.08 -3.37 -1.97
C ALA A 199 -8.64 -1.92 -1.73
N GLY A 200 -8.04 -1.28 -2.75
CA GLY A 200 -7.66 0.12 -2.69
C GLY A 200 -8.85 1.07 -2.51
N PHE A 201 -9.90 0.86 -3.30
CA PHE A 201 -11.13 1.66 -3.26
C PHE A 201 -11.84 1.60 -1.90
N LEU A 202 -11.95 0.40 -1.32
CA LEU A 202 -12.60 0.22 -0.01
C LEU A 202 -11.86 0.95 1.11
N GLU A 203 -10.52 0.94 1.10
CA GLU A 203 -9.75 1.71 2.07
C GLU A 203 -9.84 3.22 1.81
N ALA A 204 -9.85 3.68 0.56
CA ALA A 204 -10.09 5.10 0.26
C ALA A 204 -11.45 5.60 0.80
N ARG A 205 -12.46 4.73 0.85
CA ARG A 205 -13.79 5.04 1.43
C ARG A 205 -13.81 5.17 2.95
N THR A 206 -12.95 4.47 3.66
CA THR A 206 -12.94 4.45 5.13
C THR A 206 -11.94 5.46 5.72
N THR A 207 -11.11 6.08 4.88
CA THR A 207 -10.06 7.00 5.32
C THR A 207 -10.52 8.46 5.27
N GLN A 208 -10.34 9.17 6.39
CA GLN A 208 -10.70 10.59 6.54
C GLN A 208 -9.97 11.55 5.59
N TRP A 209 -8.92 11.08 4.91
CA TRP A 209 -8.13 11.89 3.98
C TRP A 209 -8.91 12.21 2.69
N VAL A 210 -9.70 11.26 2.16
CA VAL A 210 -10.65 11.54 1.07
C VAL A 210 -11.77 12.46 1.53
N ASN A 211 -12.09 12.46 2.83
CA ASN A 211 -13.09 13.36 3.42
C ASN A 211 -12.66 14.84 3.46
N SER A 212 -11.43 15.18 3.08
CA SER A 212 -10.97 16.57 2.97
C SER A 212 -11.28 17.21 1.61
N ALA A 213 -11.50 16.41 0.56
CA ALA A 213 -11.84 16.90 -0.78
C ALA A 213 -13.35 16.78 -1.01
N ALA A 214 -14.06 17.91 -0.93
CA ALA A 214 -15.51 17.99 -1.13
C ALA A 214 -15.95 17.23 -2.40
N GLY A 215 -16.91 16.31 -2.27
CA GLY A 215 -17.49 15.53 -3.37
C GLY A 215 -16.81 14.17 -3.66
N THR A 216 -15.57 13.93 -3.23
CA THR A 216 -14.87 12.66 -3.52
C THR A 216 -15.50 11.49 -2.77
N VAL A 217 -15.87 11.68 -1.51
CA VAL A 217 -16.55 10.68 -0.67
C VAL A 217 -17.91 10.31 -1.25
N GLN A 218 -18.66 11.31 -1.70
CA GLN A 218 -19.95 11.10 -2.33
C GLN A 218 -19.81 10.24 -3.59
N ARG A 219 -18.87 10.59 -4.46
CA ARG A 219 -18.59 9.85 -5.70
C ARG A 219 -18.16 8.40 -5.43
N LEU A 220 -17.33 8.17 -4.40
CA LEU A 220 -16.96 6.83 -3.97
C LEU A 220 -18.17 6.03 -3.45
N ASN A 221 -19.05 6.66 -2.69
CA ASN A 221 -20.26 6.00 -2.20
C ASN A 221 -21.24 5.67 -3.33
N GLU A 222 -21.39 6.56 -4.31
CA GLU A 222 -22.19 6.33 -5.52
C GLU A 222 -21.64 5.16 -6.35
N ALA A 223 -20.33 5.15 -6.62
CA ALA A 223 -19.69 4.04 -7.33
C ALA A 223 -19.88 2.70 -6.58
N TRP A 224 -19.74 2.71 -5.25
CA TRP A 224 -19.97 1.50 -4.47
C TRP A 224 -21.41 1.01 -4.53
N ALA A 225 -22.38 1.92 -4.44
CA ALA A 225 -23.80 1.57 -4.54
C ALA A 225 -24.12 0.96 -5.91
N LEU A 226 -23.55 1.50 -6.99
CA LEU A 226 -23.68 0.93 -8.34
C LEU A 226 -23.06 -0.47 -8.42
N TYR A 227 -21.84 -0.67 -7.91
CA TYR A 227 -21.21 -1.99 -7.87
C TYR A 227 -22.04 -3.00 -7.07
N GLN A 228 -22.59 -2.62 -5.91
CA GLN A 228 -23.47 -3.48 -5.11
C GLN A 228 -24.77 -3.82 -5.84
N LYS A 229 -25.34 -2.87 -6.60
CA LYS A 229 -26.55 -3.07 -7.40
C LYS A 229 -26.34 -4.12 -8.49
N TRP A 230 -25.20 -4.08 -9.18
CA TRP A 230 -24.88 -5.07 -10.21
C TRP A 230 -24.46 -6.41 -9.62
N GLY A 231 -23.67 -6.37 -8.53
CA GLY A 231 -23.15 -7.55 -7.85
C GLY A 231 -22.13 -8.35 -8.69
N PRO A 232 -21.38 -9.26 -8.06
CA PRO A 232 -20.67 -10.31 -8.79
C PRO A 232 -21.67 -11.40 -9.23
N PRO A 233 -21.60 -11.92 -10.47
CA PRO A 233 -20.56 -11.69 -11.48
C PRO A 233 -20.73 -10.36 -12.23
N LYS A 234 -19.62 -9.86 -12.80
CA LYS A 234 -19.62 -8.65 -13.64
C LYS A 234 -20.65 -8.79 -14.77
N PRO A 235 -21.55 -7.79 -14.96
CA PRO A 235 -22.58 -7.88 -15.99
C PRO A 235 -21.95 -7.80 -17.39
N ASP A 236 -22.54 -8.53 -18.33
CA ASP A 236 -22.11 -8.43 -19.73
C ASP A 236 -22.54 -7.08 -20.34
N PRO A 237 -21.73 -6.51 -21.26
CA PRO A 237 -22.17 -5.40 -22.09
C PRO A 237 -23.39 -5.80 -22.93
N TRP A 238 -24.44 -4.98 -22.89
CA TRP A 238 -25.65 -5.21 -23.70
C TRP A 238 -25.41 -5.05 -25.19
N VAL A 239 -24.43 -4.22 -25.58
CA VAL A 239 -24.05 -3.96 -26.97
C VAL A 239 -22.71 -4.61 -27.26
N LYS A 240 -22.66 -5.36 -28.37
CA LYS A 240 -21.45 -6.00 -28.88
C LYS A 240 -21.03 -5.38 -30.21
N ALA A 241 -19.82 -5.70 -30.67
CA ALA A 241 -19.29 -5.16 -31.93
C ALA A 241 -20.22 -5.38 -33.14
N GLY A 242 -20.89 -6.53 -33.23
CA GLY A 242 -21.83 -6.85 -34.31
C GLY A 242 -23.07 -5.95 -34.36
N ASP A 243 -23.39 -5.27 -33.26
CA ASP A 243 -24.54 -4.36 -33.16
C ASP A 243 -24.23 -2.96 -33.73
N LEU A 244 -22.96 -2.67 -33.99
CA LEU A 244 -22.45 -1.38 -34.42
C LEU A 244 -21.71 -1.48 -35.78
N PRO A 245 -22.36 -1.96 -36.85
CA PRO A 245 -21.70 -2.17 -38.15
C PRO A 245 -21.19 -0.89 -38.81
N PHE A 246 -21.61 0.27 -38.31
CA PHE A 246 -21.25 1.61 -38.81
C PHE A 246 -19.98 2.18 -38.17
N LEU A 247 -19.37 1.49 -37.18
CA LEU A 247 -18.10 1.87 -36.55
C LEU A 247 -17.04 0.80 -36.80
N GLN A 248 -15.79 1.22 -37.01
CA GLN A 248 -14.66 0.30 -37.20
C GLN A 248 -13.40 0.84 -36.52
N GLY A 249 -12.48 -0.06 -36.18
CA GLY A 249 -11.18 0.30 -35.62
C GLY A 249 -11.26 0.89 -34.21
N PRO A 250 -10.38 1.84 -33.84
CA PRO A 250 -10.28 2.38 -32.48
C PRO A 250 -11.58 3.02 -31.95
N SER A 251 -12.39 3.63 -32.82
CA SER A 251 -13.66 4.28 -32.43
C SER A 251 -14.73 3.28 -32.01
N LEU A 252 -14.74 2.07 -32.59
CA LEU A 252 -15.62 0.99 -32.16
C LEU A 252 -15.30 0.56 -30.73
N GLY A 253 -14.01 0.37 -30.43
CA GLY A 253 -13.57 -0.01 -29.09
C GLY A 253 -13.89 1.06 -28.04
N GLU A 254 -13.75 2.34 -28.40
CA GLU A 254 -14.12 3.46 -27.53
C GLU A 254 -15.63 3.54 -27.29
N ALA A 255 -16.44 3.42 -28.34
CA ALA A 255 -17.91 3.43 -28.25
C ALA A 255 -18.45 2.31 -27.36
N LEU A 256 -17.92 1.09 -27.52
CA LEU A 256 -18.30 -0.05 -26.69
C LEU A 256 -17.95 0.18 -25.22
N ARG A 257 -16.75 0.71 -24.92
CA ARG A 257 -16.35 1.02 -23.53
C ARG A 257 -17.22 2.10 -22.91
N GLN A 258 -17.42 3.23 -23.58
CA GLN A 258 -18.22 4.33 -23.04
C GLN A 258 -19.70 3.94 -22.90
N GLY A 259 -20.24 3.19 -23.86
CA GLY A 259 -21.61 2.65 -23.78
C GLY A 259 -21.77 1.72 -22.58
N TYR A 260 -20.79 0.84 -22.34
CA TYR A 260 -20.78 -0.07 -21.20
C TYR A 260 -20.64 0.66 -19.85
N TRP A 261 -19.78 1.68 -19.74
CA TRP A 261 -19.68 2.47 -18.51
C TRP A 261 -21.00 3.19 -18.20
N ARG A 262 -21.65 3.77 -19.20
CA ARG A 262 -22.98 4.39 -19.02
C ARG A 262 -24.08 3.39 -18.69
N GLN A 263 -23.99 2.15 -19.21
CA GLN A 263 -24.84 1.05 -18.77
C GLN A 263 -24.63 0.80 -17.27
N LEU A 264 -23.38 0.69 -16.80
CA LEU A 264 -23.08 0.49 -15.39
C LEU A 264 -23.59 1.63 -14.49
N GLU A 265 -23.56 2.87 -14.99
CA GLU A 265 -24.12 4.06 -14.31
C GLU A 265 -25.65 4.06 -14.24
N GLY A 266 -26.32 3.19 -15.00
CA GLY A 266 -27.79 3.12 -15.06
C GLY A 266 -28.41 4.20 -15.94
N HIS A 267 -27.67 4.76 -16.89
CA HIS A 267 -28.20 5.72 -17.87
C HIS A 267 -29.13 5.09 -18.90
N PHE A 268 -29.14 3.75 -19.00
CA PHE A 268 -29.93 3.01 -19.98
C PHE A 268 -30.71 1.88 -19.31
N GLN A 269 -31.89 1.58 -19.85
CA GLN A 269 -32.76 0.49 -19.40
C GLN A 269 -32.66 -0.74 -20.30
N ASN A 270 -32.22 -0.56 -21.54
CA ASN A 270 -32.17 -1.63 -22.54
C ASN A 270 -31.05 -1.40 -23.56
N ARG A 271 -30.79 -2.42 -24.39
CA ARG A 271 -29.78 -2.41 -25.45
C ARG A 271 -30.00 -1.30 -26.48
N ASP A 272 -31.24 -1.04 -26.86
CA ASP A 272 -31.56 -0.13 -27.96
C ASP A 272 -31.25 1.33 -27.62
N GLU A 273 -31.44 1.72 -26.36
CA GLU A 273 -31.03 3.03 -25.84
C GLU A 273 -29.51 3.22 -25.92
N VAL A 274 -28.73 2.19 -25.60
CA VAL A 274 -27.26 2.23 -25.71
C VAL A 274 -26.85 2.43 -27.17
N VAL A 275 -27.44 1.66 -28.10
CA VAL A 275 -27.14 1.77 -29.54
C VAL A 275 -27.52 3.14 -30.09
N ALA A 276 -28.69 3.67 -29.69
CA ALA A 276 -29.15 5.00 -30.09
C ALA A 276 -28.18 6.09 -29.59
N TRP A 277 -27.74 6.01 -28.33
CA TRP A 277 -26.76 6.93 -27.77
C TRP A 277 -25.42 6.85 -28.51
N ILE A 278 -24.92 5.65 -28.82
CA ILE A 278 -23.68 5.46 -29.59
C ILE A 278 -23.80 6.10 -30.99
N ARG A 279 -24.92 5.89 -31.70
CA ARG A 279 -25.14 6.51 -33.01
C ARG A 279 -25.12 8.04 -32.99
N GLN A 280 -25.59 8.64 -31.89
CA GLN A 280 -25.61 10.10 -31.74
C GLN A 280 -24.25 10.68 -31.38
N ASN A 281 -23.44 9.96 -30.59
CA ASN A 281 -22.20 10.47 -30.02
C ASN A 281 -20.93 10.04 -30.78
N PHE A 282 -21.01 8.97 -31.57
CA PHE A 282 -19.93 8.47 -32.40
C PHE A 282 -20.33 8.56 -33.87
N THR A 283 -19.84 9.58 -34.57
CA THR A 283 -20.02 9.69 -36.02
C THR A 283 -19.20 8.63 -36.74
N ALA A 284 -19.82 7.93 -37.69
CA ALA A 284 -19.08 7.14 -38.66
C ALA A 284 -18.12 8.09 -39.39
N ARG A 285 -16.79 7.93 -39.20
CA ARG A 285 -15.86 8.45 -40.20
C ARG A 285 -16.24 7.78 -41.50
N ALA A 286 -16.79 8.55 -42.44
CA ALA A 286 -17.07 8.06 -43.78
C ALA A 286 -15.82 7.35 -44.32
N PRO A 287 -15.96 6.18 -44.98
CA PRO A 287 -14.81 5.57 -45.62
C PRO A 287 -14.23 6.60 -46.59
N SER A 288 -12.94 6.88 -46.44
CA SER A 288 -12.17 7.66 -47.40
C SER A 288 -12.42 7.08 -48.78
N ALA A 289 -13.14 7.83 -49.63
CA ALA A 289 -13.21 7.53 -51.05
C ALA A 289 -11.76 7.47 -51.58
N GLY A 290 -11.47 6.40 -52.31
CA GLY A 290 -10.15 6.13 -52.89
C GLY A 290 -9.71 7.15 -53.93
#